data_AF-A0A662FSJ3-F1
#
_entry.id   AF-A0A662FSJ3-F1
#
_cell.length_a   1.000
_cell.length_b   1.000
_cell.length_c   1.000
_cell.angle_alpha   90.00
_cell.angle_beta   90.00
_cell.angle_gamma   90.00
#
_symmetry.space_group_name_H-M   'P 1'
#
loop_
_entity.id
_entity.type
_entity.pdbx_description
1 polymer ?
#
loop_
_entity_poly.entity_id
_entity_poly.type
_entity_poly.pdbx_seq_one_letter_code
_entity_poly.pdbx_strand_id
1 'polypeptide(L)'
;LYIKESLDIYSGEKGPFTIDEMEYREESLPEGKVRSLKMKMRVKPFDWGVVMESKLDVQTVKGSSTWILTINRLSGAEHVWLRGVRKLTDIIRKQLLMWRGLKPTEREEYIKRAL
;
A
#
# COMPACT_ATOMS: atom_id res chain seq x y z
N LEU A 1 -8.76 4.23 -2.84
CA LEU A 1 -9.58 3.19 -3.49
C LEU A 1 -8.78 2.30 -4.43
N TYR A 2 -8.27 2.80 -5.56
CA TYR A 2 -7.52 1.98 -6.56
C TYR A 2 -6.44 1.05 -5.97
N ILE A 3 -5.49 1.60 -5.20
CA ILE A 3 -4.41 0.80 -4.60
C ILE A 3 -4.93 -0.20 -3.56
N LYS A 4 -6.00 0.17 -2.83
CA LYS A 4 -6.64 -0.74 -1.87
C LYS A 4 -7.20 -1.95 -2.61
N GLU A 5 -7.94 -1.72 -3.70
CA GLU A 5 -8.52 -2.79 -4.53
C GLU A 5 -7.45 -3.67 -5.18
N SER A 6 -6.37 -3.08 -5.69
CA SER A 6 -5.30 -3.86 -6.31
C SER A 6 -4.48 -4.69 -5.32
N LEU A 7 -4.45 -4.29 -4.05
CA LEU A 7 -3.79 -5.05 -2.98
C LEU A 7 -4.70 -6.09 -2.32
N ASP A 8 -6.02 -6.00 -2.49
CA ASP A 8 -7.00 -6.91 -1.90
C ASP A 8 -6.79 -8.37 -2.35
N ILE A 9 -6.23 -8.58 -3.55
CA ILE A 9 -5.88 -9.91 -4.08
C ILE A 9 -4.85 -10.66 -3.20
N TYR A 10 -4.12 -9.95 -2.35
CA TYR A 10 -3.13 -10.50 -1.41
C TYR A 10 -3.70 -10.78 -0.02
N SER A 11 -5.00 -10.59 0.20
CA SER A 11 -5.67 -11.00 1.45
C SER A 11 -5.72 -12.52 1.66
N GLY A 12 -5.50 -13.31 0.59
CA GLY A 12 -5.36 -14.77 0.66
C GLY A 12 -3.91 -15.26 0.65
N GLU A 13 -3.70 -16.57 0.45
CA GLU A 13 -2.36 -17.16 0.34
C GLU A 13 -1.72 -17.01 -1.06
N LYS A 14 -2.19 -16.07 -1.88
CA LYS A 14 -1.61 -15.81 -3.21
C LYS A 14 -0.49 -14.78 -3.11
N GLY A 15 0.59 -15.02 -3.85
CA GLY A 15 1.71 -14.08 -3.92
C GLY A 15 2.77 -14.26 -2.81
N PRO A 16 3.67 -13.28 -2.65
CA PRO A 16 4.84 -13.38 -1.79
C PRO A 16 4.61 -13.03 -0.31
N PHE A 17 3.44 -12.48 0.00
CA PHE A 17 2.98 -12.17 1.35
C PHE A 17 1.45 -12.35 1.39
N THR A 18 0.91 -12.42 2.60
CA THR A 18 -0.53 -12.41 2.87
C THR A 18 -0.85 -11.21 3.75
N ILE A 19 -1.83 -10.41 3.33
CA ILE A 19 -2.32 -9.25 4.08
C ILE A 19 -3.42 -9.73 5.03
N ASP A 20 -3.14 -9.68 6.33
CA ASP A 20 -4.08 -10.14 7.35
C ASP A 20 -5.07 -9.03 7.74
N GLU A 21 -4.60 -7.77 7.74
CA GLU A 21 -5.41 -6.60 8.09
C GLU A 21 -5.11 -5.45 7.11
N MET A 22 -6.13 -4.73 6.68
CA MET A 22 -6.02 -3.56 5.80
C MET A 22 -7.00 -2.48 6.22
N GLU A 23 -6.48 -1.30 6.54
CA GLU A 23 -7.25 -0.15 7.01
C GLU A 23 -6.97 1.08 6.15
N TYR A 24 -8.03 1.73 5.70
CA TYR A 24 -7.95 3.01 4.99
C TYR A 24 -8.44 4.14 5.89
N ARG A 25 -7.70 5.25 5.90
CA ARG A 25 -8.11 6.50 6.57
C ARG A 25 -7.87 7.70 5.65
N GLU A 26 -8.70 8.71 5.81
CA GLU A 26 -8.55 10.02 5.19
C GLU A 26 -8.69 11.09 6.25
N GLU A 27 -7.77 12.05 6.24
CA GLU A 27 -7.70 13.16 7.19
C GLU A 27 -7.52 14.47 6.43
N SER A 28 -8.35 15.46 6.73
CA SER A 28 -8.24 16.81 6.17
C SER A 28 -7.27 17.63 7.02
N LEU A 29 -6.27 18.23 6.37
CA LEU A 29 -5.36 19.19 6.99
C LEU A 29 -5.75 20.61 6.54
N PRO A 30 -5.41 21.67 7.30
CA PRO A 30 -5.71 23.05 6.90
C PRO A 30 -5.18 23.40 5.49
N GLU A 31 -4.04 22.85 5.10
CA GLU A 31 -3.37 23.07 3.82
C GLU A 31 -3.51 21.93 2.80
N GLY A 32 -4.31 20.90 3.09
CA GLY A 32 -4.36 19.72 2.23
C GLY A 32 -5.17 18.53 2.75
N LYS A 33 -4.82 17.34 2.28
CA LYS A 33 -5.41 16.07 2.75
C LYS A 33 -4.35 14.98 2.83
N VAL A 34 -4.50 14.10 3.81
CA VAL A 34 -3.69 12.90 3.97
C VAL A 34 -4.58 11.69 3.79
N ARG A 35 -4.17 10.78 2.92
CA ARG A 35 -4.80 9.47 2.77
C ARG A 35 -3.81 8.41 3.19
N SER A 36 -4.23 7.51 4.07
CA SER A 36 -3.38 6.48 4.65
C SER A 36 -3.97 5.10 4.36
N LEU A 37 -3.13 4.20 3.85
CA LEU A 37 -3.44 2.77 3.77
C LEU A 37 -2.48 2.02 4.69
N LYS A 38 -2.99 1.50 5.80
CA LYS A 38 -2.25 0.71 6.77
C LYS A 38 -2.53 -0.77 6.52
N MET A 39 -1.48 -1.60 6.52
CA MET A 39 -1.58 -3.03 6.28
C MET A 39 -0.68 -3.79 7.25
N LYS A 40 -1.17 -4.91 7.75
CA LYS A 40 -0.40 -5.90 8.51
C LYS A 40 -0.33 -7.18 7.70
N MET A 41 0.87 -7.73 7.54
CA MET A 41 1.09 -8.83 6.61
C MET A 41 2.16 -9.81 7.06
N ARG A 42 2.01 -11.06 6.61
CA ARG A 42 2.97 -12.15 6.77
C ARG A 42 3.75 -12.38 5.48
N VAL A 43 5.06 -12.59 5.57
CA VAL A 43 5.94 -12.75 4.40
C VAL A 43 6.32 -14.22 4.21
N LYS A 44 6.29 -14.72 2.96
CA LYS A 44 6.72 -16.09 2.64
C LYS A 44 8.25 -16.23 2.59
N PRO A 45 8.80 -17.41 2.97
CA PRO A 45 8.12 -18.57 3.54
C PRO A 45 7.66 -18.29 4.98
N PHE A 46 6.47 -18.77 5.35
CA PHE A 46 5.87 -18.46 6.65
C PHE A 46 6.62 -19.09 7.84
N ASP A 47 7.42 -20.12 7.59
CA ASP A 47 8.24 -20.80 8.60
C ASP A 47 9.25 -19.86 9.28
N TRP A 48 9.60 -18.76 8.62
CA TRP A 48 10.49 -17.72 9.17
C TRP A 48 9.77 -16.70 10.07
N GLY A 49 8.46 -16.87 10.27
CA GLY A 49 7.66 -16.10 11.23
C GLY A 49 7.64 -14.60 10.98
N VAL A 50 7.87 -14.15 9.74
CA VAL A 50 7.96 -12.72 9.44
C VAL A 50 6.58 -12.09 9.38
N VAL A 51 6.33 -11.18 10.32
CA VAL A 51 5.20 -10.25 10.32
C VAL A 51 5.74 -8.83 10.17
N MET A 52 5.10 -8.04 9.32
CA MET A 52 5.43 -6.63 9.13
C MET A 52 4.19 -5.76 9.02
N GLU A 53 4.36 -4.51 9.39
CA GLU A 53 3.37 -3.46 9.18
C GLU A 53 3.86 -2.53 8.07
N SER A 54 2.98 -2.17 7.15
CA SER A 54 3.26 -1.15 6.14
C SER A 54 2.21 -0.06 6.16
N LYS A 55 2.65 1.18 5.96
CA LYS A 55 1.79 2.36 5.87
C LYS A 55 2.15 3.11 4.59
N LEU A 56 1.16 3.29 3.71
CA LEU A 56 1.27 4.15 2.53
C LEU A 56 0.49 5.43 2.79
N ASP A 57 1.20 6.54 2.96
CA ASP A 57 0.64 7.87 3.12
C ASP A 57 0.73 8.66 1.82
N VAL A 58 -0.37 9.34 1.46
CA VAL A 58 -0.44 10.26 0.34
C VAL A 58 -0.83 11.62 0.88
N GLN A 59 0.15 12.51 0.95
CA GLN A 59 -0.03 13.89 1.39
C GLN A 59 -0.24 14.76 0.16
N THR A 60 -1.42 15.37 0.04
CA THR A 60 -1.73 16.31 -1.04
C THR A 60 -1.77 17.72 -0.47
N VAL A 61 -0.78 18.54 -0.81
CA VAL A 61 -0.64 19.93 -0.34
C VAL A 61 -0.46 20.83 -1.54
N LYS A 62 -1.30 21.87 -1.66
CA LYS A 62 -1.24 22.87 -2.76
C LYS A 62 -1.14 22.26 -4.18
N GLY A 63 -1.83 21.14 -4.42
CA GLY A 63 -1.84 20.46 -5.72
C GLY A 63 -0.66 19.53 -5.99
N SER A 64 0.37 19.50 -5.13
CA SER A 64 1.43 18.49 -5.17
C SER A 64 1.06 17.30 -4.29
N SER A 65 1.43 16.09 -4.70
CA SER A 65 1.20 14.86 -3.95
C SER A 65 2.52 14.19 -3.59
N THR A 66 2.80 14.04 -2.30
CA THR A 66 3.94 13.29 -1.77
C THR A 66 3.47 11.92 -1.29
N TRP A 67 4.14 10.87 -1.76
CA TRP A 67 3.82 9.48 -1.42
C TRP A 67 4.92 8.92 -0.53
N ILE A 68 4.54 8.41 0.65
CA ILE A 68 5.48 7.89 1.64
C ILE A 68 5.07 6.45 1.97
N LEU A 69 5.98 5.51 1.73
CA LEU A 69 5.81 4.11 2.13
C LEU A 69 6.74 3.82 3.30
N THR A 70 6.15 3.58 4.48
CA THR A 70 6.87 3.14 5.68
C THR A 70 6.61 1.66 5.91
N ILE A 71 7.65 0.87 6.17
CA ILE A 71 7.52 -0.56 6.45
C ILE A 71 8.34 -0.90 7.69
N ASN A 72 7.69 -1.47 8.69
CA ASN A 72 8.28 -1.85 9.97
C ASN A 72 8.20 -3.37 10.16
N ARG A 73 9.33 -4.00 10.50
CA ARG A 73 9.34 -5.41 10.91
C ARG A 73 8.75 -5.52 12.32
N LEU A 74 7.76 -6.38 12.49
CA LEU A 74 7.21 -6.69 13.82
C LEU A 74 7.86 -7.94 14.40
N SER A 75 8.15 -8.94 13.58
CA SER A 75 8.78 -10.20 14.01
C SER A 75 9.47 -10.94 12.86
N GLY A 76 10.11 -12.07 13.19
CA GLY A 76 10.73 -13.00 12.23
C GLY A 76 12.08 -12.55 11.69
N ALA A 77 12.64 -13.36 10.79
CA ALA A 77 14.00 -13.18 10.28
C ALA A 77 14.16 -11.94 9.38
N GLU A 78 15.17 -11.11 9.69
CA GLU A 78 15.42 -9.85 8.99
C GLU A 78 15.67 -10.03 7.49
N HIS A 79 16.48 -11.01 7.10
CA HIS A 79 16.81 -11.24 5.69
C HIS A 79 15.57 -11.65 4.85
N VAL A 80 14.58 -12.33 5.47
CA VAL A 80 13.29 -12.64 4.84
C VAL A 80 12.41 -11.39 4.78
N TRP A 81 12.38 -10.60 5.85
CA TRP A 81 11.69 -9.31 5.89
C TRP A 81 12.20 -8.35 4.80
N LEU A 82 13.51 -8.20 4.63
CA LEU A 82 14.09 -7.36 3.58
C LEU A 82 13.69 -7.82 2.16
N ARG A 83 13.50 -9.13 1.94
CA ARG A 83 12.92 -9.63 0.68
C ARG A 83 11.45 -9.23 0.55
N GLY A 84 10.67 -9.35 1.63
CA GLY A 84 9.28 -8.89 1.70
C GLY A 84 9.14 -7.40 1.36
N VAL A 85 9.96 -6.55 1.99
CA VAL A 85 10.04 -5.10 1.74
C VAL A 85 10.27 -4.83 0.26
N ARG A 86 11.30 -5.44 -0.36
CA ARG A 86 11.60 -5.24 -1.79
C ARG A 86 10.42 -5.61 -2.68
N LYS A 87 9.73 -6.72 -2.39
CA LYS A 87 8.58 -7.17 -3.16
C LYS A 87 7.37 -6.25 -3.00
N LEU A 88 7.05 -5.84 -1.77
CA LEU A 88 5.95 -4.90 -1.51
C LEU A 88 6.20 -3.55 -2.21
N THR A 89 7.41 -3.02 -2.08
CA THR A 89 7.81 -1.77 -2.74
C THR A 89 7.69 -1.88 -4.26
N ASP A 90 8.12 -2.99 -4.87
CA ASP A 90 7.97 -3.20 -6.31
C ASP A 90 6.50 -3.28 -6.77
N ILE A 91 5.65 -3.98 -6.01
CA ILE A 91 4.20 -4.05 -6.28
C ILE A 91 3.59 -2.66 -6.23
N ILE A 92 3.82 -1.90 -5.14
CA ILE A 92 3.29 -0.54 -4.99
C ILE A 92 3.79 0.35 -6.12
N ARG A 93 5.09 0.31 -6.44
CA ARG A 93 5.67 1.08 -7.54
C ARG A 93 5.01 0.75 -8.89
N LYS A 94 4.76 -0.53 -9.18
CA LYS A 94 4.05 -0.95 -10.40
C LYS A 94 2.61 -0.41 -10.43
N GLN A 95 1.89 -0.45 -9.31
CA GLN A 95 0.54 0.14 -9.21
C GLN A 95 0.56 1.65 -9.46
N LEU A 96 1.56 2.37 -8.95
CA LEU A 96 1.71 3.81 -9.22
C LEU A 96 2.02 4.11 -10.69
N LEU A 97 2.84 3.29 -11.34
CA LEU A 97 3.11 3.41 -12.77
C LEU A 97 1.84 3.15 -13.61
N MET A 98 1.06 2.12 -13.25
CA MET A 98 -0.22 1.84 -13.90
C MET A 98 -1.19 3.00 -13.71
N TRP A 99 -1.34 3.52 -12.48
CA TRP A 99 -2.16 4.70 -12.19
C TRP A 99 -1.76 5.90 -13.06
N ARG A 100 -0.46 6.16 -13.21
CA ARG A 100 0.08 7.21 -14.09
C ARG A 100 -0.16 6.93 -15.58
N GLY A 101 -0.35 5.69 -15.99
CA GLY A 101 -0.68 5.30 -17.36
C GLY A 101 -2.16 5.41 -17.71
N LEU A 102 -3.06 5.37 -16.72
CA LEU A 102 -4.51 5.45 -16.94
C LEU A 102 -4.91 6.77 -17.61
N LYS A 103 -5.90 6.71 -18.50
CA LYS A 103 -6.52 7.88 -19.12
C LYS A 103 -7.22 8.73 -18.05
N PRO A 104 -7.36 10.05 -18.25
CA PRO A 104 -8.07 10.92 -17.30
C PRO A 104 -9.48 10.41 -16.94
N THR A 105 -10.22 9.91 -17.93
CA THR A 105 -11.57 9.35 -17.76
C THR A 105 -11.59 8.13 -16.83
N GLU A 106 -10.63 7.22 -16.97
CA GLU A 106 -10.51 6.03 -16.11
C GLU A 106 -10.15 6.43 -14.68
N ARG A 107 -9.27 7.44 -14.51
CA ARG A 107 -8.94 7.96 -13.17
C ARG A 107 -10.13 8.62 -12.50
N GLU A 108 -10.94 9.36 -13.24
CA GLU A 108 -12.15 10.01 -12.71
C GLU A 108 -13.15 9.01 -12.15
N GLU A 109 -13.32 7.85 -12.77
CA GLU A 109 -14.18 6.78 -12.25
C GLU A 109 -13.72 6.30 -10.88
N TYR A 110 -12.40 6.08 -10.70
CA TYR A 110 -11.85 5.71 -9.40
C TYR A 110 -11.94 6.84 -8.36
N ILE A 111 -11.87 8.11 -8.79
CA ILE A 111 -12.03 9.26 -7.90
C ILE A 111 -13.48 9.39 -7.44
N LYS A 112 -14.44 9.26 -8.37
CA LYS A 112 -15.89 9.35 -8.08
C LYS A 112 -16.34 8.24 -7.14
N ARG A 113 -15.86 7.00 -7.33
CA ARG A 113 -16.17 5.87 -6.43
C ARG A 113 -15.57 6.01 -5.03
N ALA A 114 -14.58 6.89 -4.86
CA ALA A 114 -13.91 7.12 -3.59
C ALA A 114 -14.47 8.32 -2.81
N LEU A 115 -15.36 9.10 -3.42
CA LEU A 115 -16.15 10.17 -2.79
C LEU A 115 -17.49 9.58 -2.30
#